data_AF-A0A9P4GVQ6-F1
#
_entry.id   AF-A0A9P4GVQ6-F1
#
_cell.length_a   1.000
_cell.length_b   1.000
_cell.length_c   1.000
_cell.angle_alpha   90.00
_cell.angle_beta   90.00
_cell.angle_gamma   90.00
#
_symmetry.space_group_name_H-M   'P 1'
#
loop_
_entity.id
_entity.type
_entity.pdbx_description
1 polymer ?
#
loop_
_entity_poly.entity_id
_entity_poly.type
_entity_poly.pdbx_seq_one_letter_code
_entity_poly.pdbx_strand_id
1 'polypeptide(L)'
;MPKLSKANVSKALSKKIMDMSFTAHGNGIYFQDMDAAINSTGCVLFNSPTPDLTIPITTTEYHAIVKRIVAAIKNMATALDRENSAYKARLTPGNDKTYSDWMIERCAWNILIAVKAIHTTGFTAPIYDTTTLEHIGQTCAWTFDERISVICRLLEISKSNVLTLMKNEKTDTIIGAPHRLYDSAISNNKANSRRAPQLVEGRELAKERERQAMEAAATNAVGDTELVEADGDESEIAEQMDIVTTSESDEVVDEVVSSTGLDAVAARILTGRL
;
A
#
# COMPACT_ATOMS: atom_id res chain seq x y z
N MET A 1 17.05 9.19 36.48
CA MET A 1 17.00 8.02 35.57
C MET A 1 17.36 8.48 34.15
N PRO A 2 18.32 7.86 33.46
CA PRO A 2 18.71 8.27 32.11
C PRO A 2 17.59 7.95 31.11
N LYS A 3 17.12 8.96 30.37
CA LYS A 3 16.12 8.80 29.31
C LYS A 3 16.78 8.09 28.13
N LEU A 4 16.48 6.81 27.94
CA LEU A 4 16.81 6.12 26.69
C LEU A 4 16.18 6.89 25.53
N SER A 5 16.96 7.19 24.49
CA SER A 5 16.43 7.82 23.28
C SER A 5 15.36 6.93 22.65
N LYS A 6 14.29 7.52 22.07
CA LYS A 6 13.18 6.77 21.44
C LYS A 6 13.69 5.71 20.43
N ALA A 7 14.82 5.97 19.78
CA ALA A 7 15.46 5.05 18.84
C ALA A 7 16.00 3.76 19.48
N ASN A 8 16.53 3.81 20.71
CA ASN A 8 17.06 2.62 21.39
C ASN A 8 15.94 1.70 21.88
N VAL A 9 14.80 2.26 22.26
CA VAL A 9 13.62 1.49 22.70
C VAL A 9 13.03 0.68 21.54
N SER A 10 12.96 1.28 20.34
CA SER A 10 12.46 0.60 19.14
C SER A 10 13.29 -0.64 18.79
N LYS A 11 14.63 -0.53 18.71
CA LYS A 11 15.48 -1.67 18.32
C LYS A 11 15.40 -2.84 19.30
N ALA A 12 15.33 -2.54 20.60
CA ALA A 12 15.19 -3.56 21.63
C ALA A 12 13.83 -4.29 21.53
N LEU A 13 12.76 -3.56 21.22
CA LEU A 13 11.42 -4.14 21.07
C LEU A 13 11.31 -4.99 19.81
N SER A 14 11.86 -4.53 18.69
CA SER A 14 11.89 -5.31 17.45
C SER A 14 12.66 -6.61 17.62
N LYS A 15 13.82 -6.55 18.29
CA LYS A 15 14.56 -7.75 18.67
C LYS A 15 13.72 -8.68 19.55
N LYS A 16 13.03 -8.14 20.55
CA LYS A 16 12.14 -8.95 21.42
C LYS A 16 11.00 -9.64 20.66
N ILE A 17 10.39 -8.95 19.70
CA ILE A 17 9.34 -9.51 18.84
C ILE A 17 9.90 -10.66 18.00
N MET A 18 11.10 -10.48 17.46
CA MET A 18 11.80 -11.47 16.64
C MET A 18 12.36 -12.64 17.45
N ASP A 19 12.71 -12.40 18.71
CA ASP A 19 13.21 -13.38 19.67
C ASP A 19 12.06 -14.20 20.32
N MET A 20 10.82 -14.08 19.85
CA MET A 20 9.75 -15.04 20.17
C MET A 20 10.14 -16.42 19.60
N SER A 21 10.98 -17.13 20.32
CA SER A 21 11.52 -18.41 19.89
C SER A 21 10.48 -19.50 20.10
N PHE A 22 9.87 -19.94 19.00
CA PHE A 22 9.23 -21.26 18.96
C PHE A 22 10.33 -22.31 18.79
N THR A 23 10.22 -23.42 19.50
CA THR A 23 11.16 -24.54 19.35
C THR A 23 10.66 -25.46 18.25
N ALA A 24 11.51 -25.76 17.27
CA ALA A 24 11.17 -26.72 16.24
C ALA A 24 11.02 -28.11 16.88
N HIS A 25 9.95 -28.82 16.53
CA HIS A 25 9.82 -30.24 16.84
C HIS A 25 10.80 -31.06 15.99
N GLY A 26 11.03 -32.33 16.37
CA GLY A 26 12.01 -33.20 15.69
C GLY A 26 11.74 -33.48 14.21
N ASN A 27 10.56 -33.11 13.70
CA ASN A 27 10.16 -33.18 12.30
C ASN A 27 10.33 -31.84 11.54
N GLY A 28 10.92 -30.81 12.16
CA GLY A 28 11.22 -29.52 11.54
C GLY A 28 10.05 -28.52 11.46
N ILE A 29 8.88 -28.83 12.03
CA ILE A 29 7.76 -27.88 12.16
C ILE A 29 7.71 -27.30 13.58
N TYR A 30 7.15 -26.09 13.72
CA TYR A 30 7.10 -25.35 15.00
C TYR A 30 5.79 -25.50 15.77
N PHE A 31 4.72 -25.97 15.11
CA PHE A 31 3.39 -26.12 15.71
C PHE A 31 2.90 -27.56 15.53
N GLN A 32 2.34 -28.15 16.58
CA GLN A 32 1.86 -29.54 16.56
C GLN A 32 0.53 -29.68 15.82
N ASP A 33 -0.31 -28.65 15.89
CA ASP A 33 -1.65 -28.62 15.30
C ASP A 33 -2.04 -27.19 14.88
N MET A 34 -3.20 -27.08 14.22
CA MET A 34 -3.75 -25.81 13.75
C MET A 34 -4.09 -24.87 14.92
N ASP A 35 -4.57 -25.40 16.05
CA ASP A 35 -4.93 -24.61 17.22
C ASP A 35 -3.70 -23.95 17.86
N ALA A 36 -2.59 -24.66 17.97
CA ALA A 36 -1.31 -24.12 18.43
C ALA A 36 -0.79 -23.01 17.51
N ALA A 37 -0.92 -23.18 16.19
CA ALA A 37 -0.57 -22.14 15.23
C ALA A 37 -1.48 -20.91 15.38
N ILE A 38 -2.80 -21.08 15.51
CA ILE A 38 -3.75 -19.98 15.73
C ILE A 38 -3.44 -19.28 17.06
N ASN A 39 -3.24 -20.02 18.14
CA ASN A 39 -2.93 -19.48 19.46
C ASN A 39 -1.61 -18.67 19.47
N SER A 40 -0.66 -19.01 18.59
CA SER A 40 0.57 -18.23 18.43
C SER A 40 0.33 -16.83 17.85
N THR A 41 -0.69 -16.68 16.99
CA THR A 41 -1.03 -15.39 16.35
C THR A 41 -1.67 -14.39 17.32
N GLY A 42 -2.26 -14.87 18.42
CA GLY A 42 -2.89 -14.01 19.45
C GLY A 42 -1.90 -13.33 20.39
N CYS A 43 -0.58 -13.53 20.22
CA CYS A 43 0.41 -12.94 21.11
C CYS A 43 0.50 -11.42 20.93
N VAL A 44 0.46 -10.69 22.05
CA VAL A 44 0.65 -9.25 22.05
C VAL A 44 2.11 -8.93 21.74
N LEU A 45 2.35 -8.32 20.58
CA LEU A 45 3.68 -7.92 20.12
C LEU A 45 4.23 -6.76 20.95
N PHE A 46 3.39 -5.77 21.26
CA PHE A 46 3.72 -4.70 22.20
C PHE A 46 2.46 -4.10 22.83
N ASN A 47 2.65 -3.46 23.99
CA ASN A 47 1.65 -2.65 24.66
C ASN A 47 1.95 -1.16 24.49
N SER A 48 0.91 -0.37 24.26
CA SER A 48 0.99 1.09 24.30
C SER A 48 1.29 1.61 25.72
N PRO A 49 1.72 2.87 25.87
CA PRO A 49 1.94 3.48 27.18
C PRO A 49 0.69 3.43 28.05
N THR A 50 0.84 3.14 29.34
CA THR A 50 -0.27 3.19 30.31
C THR A 50 0.16 4.04 31.52
N PRO A 51 -0.64 5.02 31.97
CA PRO A 51 -1.94 5.41 31.42
C PRO A 51 -1.82 6.31 30.17
N ASP A 52 -2.70 6.09 29.19
CA ASP A 52 -2.89 7.00 28.05
C ASP A 52 -4.24 7.73 28.20
N LEU A 53 -4.16 9.01 28.57
CA LEU A 53 -5.34 9.86 28.80
C LEU A 53 -5.95 10.39 27.50
N THR A 54 -5.35 10.11 26.35
CA THR A 54 -5.84 10.57 25.03
C THR A 54 -6.79 9.58 24.36
N ILE A 55 -7.00 8.41 24.96
CA ILE A 55 -8.00 7.44 24.49
C ILE A 55 -9.40 8.03 24.75
N PRO A 56 -10.26 8.20 23.73
CA PRO A 56 -11.61 8.72 23.89
C PRO A 56 -12.45 7.81 24.78
N ILE A 57 -13.28 8.40 25.63
CA ILE A 57 -14.14 7.68 26.59
C ILE A 57 -15.61 7.92 26.22
N THR A 58 -15.95 9.11 25.74
CA THR A 58 -17.34 9.53 25.46
C THR A 58 -17.71 9.44 23.99
N THR A 59 -18.99 9.23 23.70
CA THR A 59 -19.56 9.25 22.33
C THR A 59 -19.19 10.51 21.55
N THR A 60 -19.20 11.66 22.21
CA THR A 60 -18.84 12.95 21.60
C THR A 60 -17.38 12.98 21.15
N GLU A 61 -16.46 12.46 21.96
CA GLU A 61 -15.04 12.38 21.60
C GLU A 61 -14.80 11.41 20.44
N TYR A 62 -15.47 10.24 20.44
CA TYR A 62 -15.41 9.32 19.32
C TYR A 62 -15.88 10.00 18.02
N HIS A 63 -17.01 10.71 18.04
CA HIS A 63 -17.50 11.46 16.88
C HIS A 63 -16.53 12.55 16.41
N ALA A 64 -15.88 13.27 17.33
CA ALA A 64 -14.90 14.29 16.97
C ALA A 64 -13.70 13.68 16.22
N ILE A 65 -13.21 12.52 16.69
CA ILE A 65 -12.11 11.80 16.04
C ILE A 65 -12.53 11.27 14.66
N VAL A 66 -13.72 10.67 14.54
CA VAL A 66 -14.24 10.17 13.26
C VAL A 66 -14.36 11.31 12.25
N LYS A 67 -14.92 12.47 12.65
CA LYS A 67 -14.98 13.66 11.79
C LYS A 67 -13.59 14.11 11.33
N ARG A 68 -12.59 14.07 12.21
CA ARG A 68 -11.19 14.39 11.87
C ARG A 68 -10.63 13.43 10.82
N ILE A 69 -10.89 12.13 10.95
CA ILE A 69 -10.44 11.10 9.97
C ILE A 69 -11.17 11.26 8.64
N VAL A 70 -12.49 11.47 8.65
CA VAL A 70 -13.29 11.70 7.42
C VAL A 70 -12.80 12.94 6.68
N ALA A 71 -12.53 14.04 7.40
CA ALA A 71 -11.97 15.24 6.80
C ALA A 71 -10.61 14.99 6.14
N ALA A 72 -9.73 14.23 6.79
CA ALA A 72 -8.43 13.84 6.24
C ALA A 72 -8.57 13.00 4.95
N ILE A 73 -9.47 12.01 4.95
CA ILE A 73 -9.76 11.18 3.77
C ILE A 73 -10.25 12.04 2.60
N LYS A 74 -11.18 12.95 2.85
CA LYS A 74 -11.81 13.82 1.83
C LYS A 74 -10.92 15.00 1.40
N ASN A 75 -9.87 15.33 2.14
CA ASN A 75 -8.99 16.46 1.80
C ASN A 75 -8.18 16.17 0.53
N MET A 76 -8.50 16.85 -0.58
CA MET A 76 -7.76 16.74 -1.84
C MET A 76 -6.68 17.81 -2.03
N ALA A 77 -6.71 18.87 -1.22
CA ALA A 77 -5.85 20.04 -1.42
C ALA A 77 -4.36 19.73 -1.15
N THR A 78 -4.08 18.80 -0.24
CA THR A 78 -2.73 18.38 0.14
C THR A 78 -2.31 17.03 -0.45
N ALA A 79 -3.15 16.43 -1.29
CA ALA A 79 -2.90 15.11 -1.86
C ALA A 79 -1.72 15.16 -2.85
N LEU A 80 -0.72 14.31 -2.61
CA LEU A 80 0.49 14.18 -3.44
C LEU A 80 0.29 13.23 -4.63
N ASP A 81 -0.87 12.56 -4.73
CA ASP A 81 -1.24 11.77 -5.89
C ASP A 81 -1.39 12.66 -7.14
N ARG A 82 -1.15 12.10 -8.32
CA ARG A 82 -1.32 12.81 -9.59
C ARG A 82 -2.76 13.31 -9.74
N GLU A 83 -2.93 14.45 -10.39
CA GLU A 83 -4.23 15.13 -10.52
C GLU A 83 -5.30 14.23 -11.13
N ASN A 84 -4.94 13.51 -12.21
CA ASN A 84 -5.83 12.57 -12.89
C ASN A 84 -5.67 11.12 -12.41
N SER A 85 -5.20 10.92 -11.17
CA SER A 85 -5.09 9.57 -10.63
C SER A 85 -6.46 8.95 -10.40
N ALA A 86 -6.58 7.65 -10.70
CA ALA A 86 -7.78 6.87 -10.37
C ALA A 86 -8.11 6.90 -8.87
N TYR A 87 -7.11 7.17 -8.02
CA TYR A 87 -7.26 7.30 -6.58
C TYR A 87 -8.04 8.56 -6.19
N LYS A 88 -7.68 9.73 -6.75
CA LYS A 88 -8.45 10.96 -6.56
C LYS A 88 -9.86 10.82 -7.14
N ALA A 89 -9.98 10.24 -8.33
CA ALA A 89 -11.27 10.08 -9.01
C ALA A 89 -12.35 9.37 -8.16
N ARG A 90 -11.98 8.33 -7.39
CA ARG A 90 -12.89 7.57 -6.51
C ARG A 90 -13.26 8.29 -5.21
N LEU A 91 -12.65 9.43 -4.92
CA LEU A 91 -12.88 10.22 -3.70
C LEU A 91 -13.41 11.64 -4.01
N THR A 92 -13.43 12.03 -5.28
CA THR A 92 -13.97 13.32 -5.72
C THR A 92 -15.48 13.22 -5.94
N PRO A 93 -16.31 14.06 -5.30
CA PRO A 93 -17.75 14.07 -5.52
C PRO A 93 -18.11 14.29 -7.00
N GLY A 94 -19.17 13.64 -7.48
CA GLY A 94 -19.68 13.80 -8.85
C GLY A 94 -19.12 12.83 -9.90
N ASN A 95 -18.28 11.87 -9.50
CA ASN A 95 -17.87 10.75 -10.35
C ASN A 95 -18.71 9.51 -10.00
N ASP A 96 -19.15 8.75 -11.01
CA ASP A 96 -19.97 7.54 -10.85
C ASP A 96 -19.28 6.46 -10.01
N LYS A 97 -17.95 6.50 -9.92
CA LYS A 97 -17.13 5.54 -9.17
C LYS A 97 -16.73 6.04 -7.78
N THR A 98 -17.34 7.12 -7.29
CA THR A 98 -16.99 7.71 -6.00
C THR A 98 -17.58 6.93 -4.83
N TYR A 99 -16.77 6.72 -3.80
CA TYR A 99 -17.26 6.15 -2.55
C TYR A 99 -18.27 7.09 -1.91
N SER A 100 -19.43 6.54 -1.56
CA SER A 100 -20.46 7.29 -0.82
C SER A 100 -19.97 7.72 0.57
N ASP A 101 -20.50 8.82 1.09
CA ASP A 101 -20.05 9.41 2.36
C ASP A 101 -20.16 8.45 3.55
N TRP A 102 -21.19 7.62 3.59
CA TRP A 102 -21.36 6.62 4.67
C TRP A 102 -20.28 5.53 4.62
N MET A 103 -19.78 5.16 3.43
CA MET A 103 -18.68 4.19 3.30
C MET A 103 -17.38 4.78 3.86
N ILE A 104 -17.11 6.06 3.56
CA ILE A 104 -15.95 6.78 4.09
C ILE A 104 -16.04 6.91 5.62
N GLU A 105 -17.22 7.26 6.14
CA GLU A 105 -17.46 7.32 7.58
C GLU A 105 -17.27 5.94 8.24
N ARG A 106 -17.80 4.87 7.64
CA ARG A 106 -17.61 3.50 8.13
C ARG A 106 -16.13 3.11 8.17
N CYS A 107 -15.36 3.46 7.14
CA CYS A 107 -13.91 3.27 7.14
C CYS A 107 -13.24 4.03 8.29
N ALA A 108 -13.64 5.28 8.55
CA ALA A 108 -13.12 6.07 9.67
C ALA A 108 -13.42 5.44 11.04
N TRP A 109 -14.61 4.86 11.23
CA TRP A 109 -14.94 4.09 12.43
C TRP A 109 -14.05 2.85 12.59
N ASN A 110 -13.80 2.10 11.50
CA ASN A 110 -12.92 0.92 11.56
C ASN A 110 -11.49 1.30 11.97
N ILE A 111 -10.95 2.40 11.45
CA ILE A 111 -9.63 2.93 11.85
C ILE A 111 -9.62 3.26 13.35
N LEU A 112 -10.63 3.98 13.84
CA LEU A 112 -10.77 4.32 15.25
C LEU A 112 -10.82 3.07 16.15
N ILE A 113 -11.63 2.06 15.79
CA ILE A 113 -11.75 0.81 16.52
C ILE A 113 -10.39 0.09 16.59
N ALA A 114 -9.70 -0.04 15.46
CA ALA A 114 -8.41 -0.72 15.40
C ALA A 114 -7.31 0.03 16.16
N VAL A 115 -7.26 1.37 16.08
CA VAL A 115 -6.34 2.17 16.88
C VAL A 115 -6.63 1.99 18.37
N LYS A 116 -7.90 2.05 18.78
CA LYS A 116 -8.29 1.83 20.18
C LYS A 116 -7.87 0.45 20.67
N ALA A 117 -8.08 -0.60 19.87
CA ALA A 117 -7.68 -1.96 20.20
C ALA A 117 -6.18 -2.03 20.52
N ILE A 118 -5.32 -1.44 19.68
CA ILE A 118 -3.86 -1.39 19.94
C ILE A 118 -3.54 -0.77 21.30
N HIS A 119 -4.25 0.30 21.66
CA HIS A 119 -4.01 1.01 22.92
C HIS A 119 -4.62 0.36 24.16
N THR A 120 -5.67 -0.46 24.00
CA THR A 120 -6.34 -1.13 25.13
C THR A 120 -5.89 -2.57 25.35
N THR A 121 -5.60 -3.31 24.28
CA THR A 121 -5.25 -4.74 24.33
C THR A 121 -3.83 -5.02 23.85
N GLY A 122 -3.14 -4.02 23.29
CA GLY A 122 -1.87 -4.20 22.62
C GLY A 122 -2.03 -4.56 21.14
N PHE A 123 -0.92 -4.58 20.41
CA PHE A 123 -0.88 -4.90 19.00
C PHE A 123 -0.71 -6.41 18.78
N THR A 124 -1.67 -7.06 18.14
CA THR A 124 -1.74 -8.53 17.97
C THR A 124 -1.85 -8.98 16.51
N ALA A 125 -1.62 -8.08 15.54
CA ALA A 125 -1.81 -8.42 14.14
C ALA A 125 -0.74 -9.42 13.65
N PRO A 126 -1.11 -10.44 12.85
CA PRO A 126 -0.20 -11.48 12.37
C PRO A 126 0.66 -10.99 11.20
N ILE A 127 1.64 -10.12 11.49
CA ILE A 127 2.60 -9.61 10.52
C ILE A 127 3.91 -10.38 10.67
N TYR A 128 4.37 -11.00 9.60
CA TYR A 128 5.62 -11.77 9.58
C TYR A 128 6.78 -11.04 8.88
N ASP A 129 6.52 -9.88 8.26
CA ASP A 129 7.58 -9.06 7.68
C ASP A 129 8.33 -8.29 8.77
N THR A 130 9.61 -8.61 8.91
CA THR A 130 10.48 -8.14 10.00
C THR A 130 10.68 -6.63 9.94
N THR A 131 10.83 -6.08 8.74
CA THR A 131 11.02 -4.64 8.51
C THR A 131 9.77 -3.86 8.91
N THR A 132 8.59 -4.39 8.58
CA THR A 132 7.31 -3.81 8.98
C THR A 132 7.13 -3.88 10.49
N LEU A 133 7.45 -5.00 11.14
CA LEU A 133 7.43 -5.14 12.59
C LEU A 133 8.38 -4.15 13.28
N GLU A 134 9.56 -3.91 12.71
CA GLU A 134 10.50 -2.90 13.21
C GLU A 134 9.88 -1.50 13.21
N HIS A 135 9.27 -1.10 12.10
CA HIS A 135 8.58 0.17 11.99
C HIS A 135 7.39 0.27 12.94
N ILE A 136 6.61 -0.80 13.09
CA ILE A 136 5.49 -0.85 14.04
C ILE A 136 6.01 -0.66 15.48
N GLY A 137 7.10 -1.34 15.85
CA GLY A 137 7.74 -1.20 17.16
C GLY A 137 8.22 0.22 17.48
N GLN A 138 8.52 1.05 16.48
CA GLN A 138 8.85 2.48 16.69
C GLN A 138 7.69 3.30 17.26
N THR A 139 6.46 2.81 17.09
CA THR A 139 5.24 3.47 17.54
C THR A 139 4.75 2.97 18.90
N CYS A 140 5.47 2.05 19.54
CA CYS A 140 5.01 1.43 20.79
C CYS A 140 4.84 2.40 21.95
N ALA A 141 5.55 3.53 21.90
CA ALA A 141 5.52 4.56 22.93
C ALA A 141 4.62 5.75 22.55
N TRP A 142 3.89 5.68 21.44
CA TRP A 142 2.98 6.74 21.03
C TRP A 142 1.72 6.73 21.87
N THR A 143 1.12 7.91 22.05
CA THR A 143 -0.24 8.02 22.56
C THR A 143 -1.28 7.75 21.46
N PHE A 144 -2.53 7.59 21.87
CA PHE A 144 -3.68 7.43 21.00
C PHE A 144 -3.82 8.61 20.06
N ASP A 145 -3.76 9.84 20.58
CA ASP A 145 -3.89 11.03 19.74
C ASP A 145 -2.69 11.25 18.80
N GLU A 146 -1.46 10.95 19.25
CA GLU A 146 -0.27 10.97 18.37
C GLU A 146 -0.47 10.03 17.18
N ARG A 147 -0.93 8.79 17.42
CA ARG A 147 -1.16 7.80 16.37
C ARG A 147 -2.25 8.26 15.39
N ILE A 148 -3.41 8.72 15.88
CA ILE A 148 -4.47 9.23 15.00
C ILE A 148 -3.99 10.43 14.20
N SER A 149 -3.24 11.35 14.81
CA SER A 149 -2.73 12.54 14.13
C SER A 149 -1.82 12.19 12.96
N VAL A 150 -0.91 11.22 13.12
CA VAL A 150 -0.05 10.76 12.01
C VAL A 150 -0.85 10.01 10.95
N ILE A 151 -1.84 9.19 11.32
CA ILE A 151 -2.75 8.55 10.37
C ILE A 151 -3.48 9.62 9.54
N CYS A 152 -4.07 10.65 10.15
CA CYS A 152 -4.74 11.72 9.41
C CYS A 152 -3.80 12.40 8.40
N ARG A 153 -2.57 12.74 8.81
CA ARG A 153 -1.56 13.33 7.90
C ARG A 153 -1.24 12.42 6.72
N LEU A 154 -1.12 11.10 6.93
CA LEU A 154 -0.94 10.13 5.86
C LEU A 154 -2.13 10.13 4.88
N LEU A 155 -3.35 10.08 5.40
CA LEU A 155 -4.56 10.02 4.58
C LEU A 155 -4.82 11.30 3.79
N GLU A 156 -4.39 12.46 4.31
CA GLU A 156 -4.41 13.74 3.61
C GLU A 156 -3.53 13.70 2.36
N ILE A 157 -2.29 13.23 2.50
CA ILE A 157 -1.30 13.29 1.41
C ILE A 157 -1.34 12.10 0.45
N SER A 158 -1.93 10.95 0.82
CA SER A 158 -1.85 9.71 0.06
C SER A 158 -3.21 9.01 -0.09
N LYS A 159 -3.85 9.21 -1.24
CA LYS A 159 -5.15 8.62 -1.58
C LYS A 159 -5.05 7.15 -1.98
N SER A 160 -3.91 6.71 -2.47
CA SER A 160 -3.62 5.27 -2.61
C SER A 160 -3.77 4.51 -1.29
N ASN A 161 -3.24 5.03 -0.17
CA ASN A 161 -3.42 4.41 1.14
C ASN A 161 -4.88 4.45 1.63
N VAL A 162 -5.61 5.55 1.34
CA VAL A 162 -7.06 5.60 1.58
C VAL A 162 -7.78 4.46 0.85
N LEU A 163 -7.50 4.25 -0.43
CA LEU A 163 -8.15 3.17 -1.19
C LEU A 163 -7.81 1.78 -0.65
N THR A 164 -6.57 1.56 -0.24
CA THR A 164 -6.15 0.33 0.44
C THR A 164 -6.99 0.08 1.70
N LEU A 165 -7.23 1.11 2.52
CA LEU A 165 -8.15 1.01 3.68
C LEU A 165 -9.61 0.79 3.27
N MET A 166 -10.09 1.45 2.21
CA MET A 166 -11.46 1.26 1.71
C MET A 166 -11.72 -0.18 1.24
N LYS A 167 -10.66 -0.91 0.85
CA LYS A 167 -10.69 -2.34 0.52
C LYS A 167 -10.42 -3.25 1.71
N ASN A 168 -10.19 -2.68 2.90
CA ASN A 168 -9.75 -3.38 4.10
C ASN A 168 -8.44 -4.18 3.91
N GLU A 169 -7.55 -3.68 3.06
CA GLU A 169 -6.23 -4.25 2.82
C GLU A 169 -5.19 -3.53 3.69
N LYS A 170 -4.18 -4.26 4.19
CA LYS A 170 -3.03 -3.69 4.92
C LYS A 170 -3.39 -2.76 6.10
N THR A 171 -4.61 -2.88 6.64
CA THR A 171 -5.13 -2.04 7.73
C THR A 171 -4.17 -2.01 8.93
N ASP A 172 -3.69 -3.17 9.36
CA ASP A 172 -2.77 -3.29 10.49
C ASP A 172 -1.43 -2.60 10.26
N THR A 173 -0.91 -2.65 9.04
CA THR A 173 0.34 -1.96 8.68
C THR A 173 0.15 -0.44 8.68
N ILE A 174 -0.97 0.04 8.11
CA ILE A 174 -1.28 1.46 8.04
C ILE A 174 -1.47 2.05 9.44
N ILE A 175 -2.14 1.32 10.33
CA ILE A 175 -2.40 1.76 11.70
C ILE A 175 -1.17 1.58 12.60
N GLY A 176 -0.43 0.49 12.41
CA GLY A 176 0.75 0.14 13.19
C GLY A 176 1.97 1.00 12.89
N ALA A 177 2.20 1.37 11.62
CA ALA A 177 3.37 2.14 11.19
C ALA A 177 3.03 3.30 10.22
N PRO A 178 2.12 4.22 10.58
CA PRO A 178 1.66 5.28 9.68
C PRO A 178 2.78 6.28 9.30
N HIS A 179 3.76 6.54 10.19
CA HIS A 179 4.89 7.43 9.88
C HIS A 179 5.74 6.91 8.73
N ARG A 180 5.98 5.59 8.67
CA ARG A 180 6.79 4.99 7.61
C ARG A 180 6.13 5.17 6.25
N LEU A 181 4.81 4.97 6.19
CA LEU A 181 4.03 5.16 4.96
C LEU A 181 3.95 6.63 4.56
N TYR A 182 3.87 7.54 5.54
CA TYR A 182 3.91 8.99 5.30
C TYR A 182 5.24 9.40 4.64
N ASP A 183 6.37 8.99 5.24
CA ASP A 183 7.70 9.27 4.70
C ASP A 183 7.89 8.64 3.31
N SER A 184 7.37 7.43 3.10
CA SER A 184 7.40 6.77 1.80
C SER A 184 6.58 7.52 0.75
N ALA A 185 5.39 8.03 1.10
CA ALA A 185 4.55 8.80 0.18
C ALA A 185 5.26 10.08 -0.29
N ILE A 186 5.90 10.80 0.64
CA ILE A 186 6.70 12.00 0.32
C ILE A 186 7.89 11.65 -0.57
N SER A 187 8.67 10.64 -0.19
CA SER A 187 9.87 10.23 -0.94
C SER A 187 9.51 9.76 -2.35
N ASN A 188 8.46 8.95 -2.48
CA ASN A 188 7.98 8.45 -3.76
C ASN A 188 7.46 9.58 -4.65
N ASN A 189 6.73 10.55 -4.10
CA ASN A 189 6.29 11.72 -4.85
C ASN A 189 7.50 12.51 -5.39
N LYS A 190 8.52 12.79 -4.55
CA LYS A 190 9.75 13.47 -4.96
C LYS A 190 10.54 12.70 -6.02
N ALA A 191 10.63 11.37 -5.89
CA ALA A 191 11.31 10.54 -6.87
C ALA A 191 10.57 10.55 -8.22
N ASN A 192 9.24 10.46 -8.19
CA ASN A 192 8.40 10.46 -9.37
C ASN A 192 8.40 11.82 -10.09
N SER A 193 8.42 12.94 -9.35
CA SER A 193 8.50 14.28 -9.95
C SER A 193 9.83 14.53 -10.65
N ARG A 194 10.93 13.95 -10.15
CA ARG A 194 12.24 14.00 -10.83
C ARG A 194 12.32 13.07 -12.04
N ARG A 195 11.74 11.88 -11.97
CA ARG A 195 11.76 10.89 -13.07
C ARG A 195 10.91 11.31 -14.26
N ALA A 196 9.79 12.00 -14.02
CA ALA A 196 8.87 12.43 -15.08
C ALA A 196 9.54 13.23 -16.22
N PRO A 197 10.30 14.32 -15.96
CA PRO A 197 10.97 15.06 -17.04
C PRO A 197 12.06 14.24 -17.73
N GLN A 198 12.82 13.42 -16.98
CA GLN A 198 13.87 12.55 -17.54
C GLN A 198 13.30 11.52 -18.52
N LEU A 199 12.09 11.01 -18.25
CA LEU A 199 11.41 10.09 -19.16
C LEU A 199 10.91 10.79 -20.43
N VAL A 200 10.52 12.06 -20.35
CA VAL A 200 10.14 12.84 -21.53
C VAL A 200 11.37 13.10 -22.40
N GLU A 201 12.44 13.63 -21.80
CA GLU A 201 13.71 13.90 -22.50
C GLU A 201 14.29 12.62 -23.13
N GLY A 202 14.31 11.51 -22.39
CA GLY A 202 14.78 10.23 -22.91
C GLY A 202 13.96 9.72 -24.10
N ARG A 203 12.64 9.97 -24.12
CA ARG A 203 11.78 9.60 -25.26
C ARG A 203 12.00 10.51 -26.46
N GLU A 204 12.26 11.79 -26.25
CA GLU A 204 12.58 12.74 -27.32
C GLU A 204 13.93 12.42 -27.97
N LEU A 205 14.95 12.14 -27.16
CA LEU A 205 16.27 11.71 -27.64
C LEU A 205 16.21 10.38 -28.38
N ALA A 206 15.38 9.43 -27.93
CA ALA A 206 15.18 8.16 -28.63
C ALA A 206 14.56 8.37 -30.03
N LYS A 207 13.53 9.20 -30.13
CA LYS A 207 12.90 9.57 -31.42
C LYS A 207 13.87 10.30 -32.35
N GLU A 208 14.69 11.19 -31.80
CA GLU A 208 15.68 11.91 -32.59
C GLU A 208 16.76 10.98 -33.15
N ARG A 209 17.24 10.03 -32.34
CA ARG A 209 18.19 9.00 -32.80
C ARG A 209 17.59 8.11 -33.88
N GLU A 210 16.33 7.72 -33.74
CA GLU A 210 15.61 6.95 -34.74
C GLU A 210 15.48 7.73 -36.06
N ARG A 211 15.11 9.02 -35.98
CA ARG A 211 15.04 9.92 -37.15
C ARG A 211 16.40 10.06 -37.84
N GLN A 212 17.47 10.28 -37.08
CA GLN A 212 18.83 10.39 -37.61
C GLN A 212 19.29 9.07 -38.26
N ALA A 213 18.95 7.93 -37.67
CA ALA A 213 19.26 6.63 -38.24
C ALA A 213 18.52 6.39 -39.57
N MET A 214 17.24 6.78 -39.66
CA MET A 214 16.47 6.71 -40.91
C MET A 214 17.02 7.63 -41.99
N GLU A 215 17.41 8.86 -41.64
CA GLU A 215 18.00 9.82 -42.58
C GLU A 215 19.37 9.36 -43.10
N ALA A 216 20.22 8.80 -42.23
CA ALA A 216 21.51 8.21 -42.61
C ALA A 216 21.34 6.98 -43.51
N ALA A 217 20.32 6.15 -43.26
CA ALA A 217 19.99 5.01 -44.13
C ALA A 217 19.53 5.48 -45.53
N ALA A 218 18.72 6.54 -45.59
CA ALA A 218 18.24 7.09 -46.86
C ALA A 218 19.36 7.73 -47.70
N THR A 219 20.33 8.41 -47.06
CA THR A 219 21.47 9.01 -47.79
C THR A 219 22.42 7.97 -48.36
N ASN A 220 22.66 6.86 -47.66
CA ASN A 220 23.48 5.76 -48.18
C ASN A 220 22.81 5.04 -49.36
N ALA A 221 21.48 4.98 -49.43
CA ALA A 221 20.75 4.36 -50.53
C ALA A 221 20.83 5.14 -51.87
N VAL A 222 21.18 6.43 -51.85
CA VAL A 222 21.30 7.27 -53.06
C VAL A 222 22.72 7.22 -53.66
N GLY A 223 23.70 6.70 -52.93
CA GLY A 223 25.11 6.63 -53.35
C GLY A 223 25.48 5.42 -54.23
N ASP A 224 24.59 4.43 -54.38
CA ASP A 224 24.89 3.14 -55.01
C ASP A 224 24.05 2.86 -56.26
N THR A 225 23.50 3.91 -56.90
CA THR A 225 22.85 3.80 -58.20
C THR A 225 23.90 3.86 -59.33
N GLU A 226 24.82 2.89 -59.35
CA GLU A 226 25.54 2.55 -60.57
C GLU A 226 24.56 1.77 -61.46
N LEU A 227 24.24 2.33 -62.64
CA LEU A 227 23.34 1.75 -63.63
C LEU A 227 23.91 0.42 -64.14
N VAL A 228 23.52 -0.69 -63.50
CA VAL A 228 23.63 -2.02 -64.09
C VAL A 228 22.25 -2.40 -64.60
N GLU A 229 22.07 -2.25 -65.91
CA GLU A 229 20.95 -2.85 -66.64
C GLU A 229 21.03 -4.38 -66.48
N ALA A 230 20.11 -4.94 -65.70
CA ALA A 230 19.92 -6.38 -65.59
C ALA A 230 18.47 -6.71 -65.93
N ASP A 231 18.26 -7.17 -67.17
CA ASP A 231 17.09 -7.94 -67.57
C ASP A 231 17.00 -9.19 -66.68
N GLY A 232 15.92 -9.35 -65.92
CA GLY A 232 15.81 -10.44 -64.96
C GLY A 232 14.44 -10.58 -64.32
N ASP A 233 13.51 -11.16 -65.09
CA ASP A 233 12.39 -12.04 -64.74
C ASP A 233 11.72 -11.92 -63.35
N GLU A 234 10.46 -11.47 -63.36
CA GLU A 234 9.53 -11.46 -62.24
C GLU A 234 8.97 -12.88 -61.98
N SER A 235 9.39 -13.56 -60.91
CA SER A 235 8.51 -14.52 -60.21
C SER A 235 9.00 -14.83 -58.80
N GLU A 236 8.04 -14.83 -57.86
CA GLU A 236 8.09 -15.39 -56.50
C GLU A 236 9.14 -14.74 -55.56
N ILE A 237 8.76 -14.18 -54.41
CA ILE A 237 8.34 -14.94 -53.23
C ILE A 237 7.49 -14.01 -52.35
N ALA A 238 6.23 -14.38 -52.17
CA ALA A 238 5.38 -13.89 -51.10
C ALA A 238 5.31 -14.98 -50.03
N GLU A 239 6.14 -14.91 -48.99
CA GLU A 239 5.84 -15.62 -47.75
C GLU A 239 6.68 -15.09 -46.57
N GLN A 240 5.98 -14.93 -45.45
CA GLN A 240 6.51 -14.93 -44.08
C GLN A 240 7.30 -13.70 -43.63
N MET A 241 6.61 -12.83 -42.88
CA MET A 241 7.02 -12.44 -41.53
C MET A 241 5.95 -11.51 -40.95
N ASP A 242 5.07 -12.06 -40.10
CA ASP A 242 4.38 -11.26 -39.09
C ASP A 242 4.58 -11.96 -37.73
N ILE A 243 5.60 -11.48 -37.03
CA ILE A 243 6.02 -11.93 -35.71
C ILE A 243 5.14 -11.21 -34.69
N VAL A 244 4.29 -12.00 -34.06
CA VAL A 244 3.79 -11.92 -32.68
C VAL A 244 4.30 -10.70 -31.90
N THR A 245 3.48 -9.64 -31.86
CA THR A 245 3.51 -8.64 -30.80
C THR A 245 2.85 -9.23 -29.55
N THR A 246 3.66 -9.67 -28.59
CA THR A 246 3.16 -10.02 -27.25
C THR A 246 2.73 -8.74 -26.54
N SER A 247 1.43 -8.46 -26.59
CA SER A 247 0.75 -7.56 -25.66
C SER A 247 0.60 -8.26 -24.31
N GLU A 248 1.49 -7.97 -23.35
CA GLU A 248 1.19 -8.13 -21.93
C GLU A 248 0.17 -7.05 -21.53
N SER A 249 -1.10 -7.34 -21.78
CA SER A 249 -2.22 -6.73 -21.07
C SER A 249 -2.52 -7.62 -19.87
N ASP A 250 -2.19 -7.13 -18.67
CA ASP A 250 -2.70 -7.66 -17.40
C ASP A 250 -4.23 -7.59 -17.42
N GLU A 251 -4.84 -8.70 -17.80
CA GLU A 251 -6.26 -8.95 -17.68
C GLU A 251 -6.57 -9.21 -16.20
N VAL A 252 -7.32 -8.29 -15.61
CA VAL A 252 -7.90 -8.44 -14.28
C VAL A 252 -8.91 -9.57 -14.36
N VAL A 253 -8.55 -10.74 -13.83
CA VAL A 253 -9.48 -11.84 -13.62
C VAL A 253 -10.40 -11.43 -12.46
N ASP A 254 -11.63 -11.00 -12.80
CA ASP A 254 -12.72 -10.93 -11.83
C ASP A 254 -13.09 -12.37 -11.44
N GLU A 255 -12.37 -12.89 -10.45
CA GLU A 255 -12.77 -14.11 -9.76
C GLU A 255 -14.00 -13.80 -8.90
N VAL A 256 -15.16 -14.23 -9.38
CA VAL A 256 -16.41 -14.29 -8.62
C VAL A 256 -16.21 -15.29 -7.47
N VAL A 257 -15.70 -14.81 -6.35
CA VAL A 257 -15.70 -15.58 -5.10
C VAL A 257 -17.13 -15.59 -4.56
N SER A 258 -17.79 -16.72 -4.81
CA SER A 258 -19.06 -17.13 -4.19
C SER A 258 -19.05 -16.86 -2.69
N SER A 259 -19.96 -16.00 -2.24
CA SER A 259 -20.15 -15.58 -0.86
C SER A 259 -20.88 -16.63 -0.01
N THR A 260 -20.33 -17.83 0.09
CA THR A 260 -20.84 -18.85 1.03
C THR A 260 -19.75 -19.20 2.03
N GLY A 261 -19.67 -18.46 3.14
CA GLY A 261 -18.75 -18.85 4.22
C GLY A 261 -18.48 -17.87 5.37
N LEU A 262 -19.06 -16.66 5.40
CA LEU A 262 -18.73 -15.67 6.45
C LEU A 262 -19.68 -15.65 7.67
N ASP A 263 -20.68 -16.53 7.74
CA ASP A 263 -21.66 -16.51 8.84
C ASP A 263 -21.21 -17.23 10.13
N ALA A 264 -20.02 -17.85 10.17
CA ALA A 264 -19.62 -18.67 11.33
C ALA A 264 -18.76 -17.96 12.40
N VAL A 265 -18.18 -16.79 12.12
CA VAL A 265 -17.23 -16.14 13.07
C VAL A 265 -17.86 -14.96 13.83
N ALA A 266 -18.90 -14.32 13.29
CA ALA A 266 -19.60 -13.22 13.96
C ALA A 266 -20.53 -13.68 15.11
N ALA A 267 -20.87 -14.97 15.18
CA ALA A 267 -21.79 -15.51 16.20
C ALA A 267 -21.14 -15.77 17.57
N ARG A 268 -19.82 -15.62 17.72
CA ARG A 268 -19.11 -15.99 18.96
C ARG A 268 -18.77 -14.85 19.92
N ILE A 269 -19.10 -13.60 19.56
CA ILE A 269 -18.84 -12.42 20.42
C ILE A 269 -20.10 -11.93 21.16
N LEU A 270 -21.30 -12.43 20.84
CA LEU A 270 -22.57 -11.90 21.37
C LEU A 270 -23.30 -12.79 22.38
N THR A 271 -22.72 -13.90 22.85
CA THR A 271 -23.35 -14.80 23.86
C THR A 271 -22.47 -15.02 25.07
N GLY A 272 -22.05 -13.92 25.73
CA GLY A 272 -21.32 -14.00 26.99
C GLY A 272 -21.56 -12.81 27.92
N ARG A 273 -22.56 -12.96 28.81
CA ARG A 273 -22.82 -12.19 30.05
C ARG A 273 -23.47 -10.80 29.92
N LEU A 274 -24.79 -10.74 30.08
CA LEU A 274 -25.47 -10.65 31.39
C LEU A 274 -26.78 -11.43 31.32
#